data_AF-A0AAE9ZGX5-F1
#
_entry.id   AF-A0AAE9ZGX5-F1
#
_cell.length_a   1.000
_cell.length_b   1.000
_cell.length_c   1.000
_cell.angle_alpha   90.00
_cell.angle_beta   90.00
_cell.angle_gamma   90.00
#
_symmetry.space_group_name_H-M   'P 1'
#
loop_
_entity.id
_entity.type
_entity.pdbx_description
1 polymer ?
#
loop_
_entity_poly.entity_id
_entity_poly.type
_entity_poly.pdbx_seq_one_letter_code
_entity_poly.pdbx_strand_id
1 'polypeptide(L)'
;MSLVPQFGFFELMLIAVVALIVVGPKDLPKLMRSAGRMVAKARQMAGEFTAAFDQMAREAEMEELRKEIDDLKKNNPVADAKRAFDETTAPIDKELREEARELNEAVNKSVGDTQTDKTKSDTSDQSAAASEPAKS
;
A
#
# COMPACT_ATOMS: atom_id res chain seq x y z
N MET A 1 -13.39 -1.75 10.94
CA MET A 1 -13.26 -1.53 9.49
C MET A 1 -11.93 -2.10 9.08
N SER A 2 -11.78 -2.66 7.88
CA SER A 2 -10.45 -2.98 7.35
C SER A 2 -9.77 -1.66 6.99
N LEU A 3 -8.97 -1.13 7.92
CA LEU A 3 -8.05 -0.03 7.66
C LEU A 3 -6.68 -0.59 7.23
N VAL A 4 -6.66 -1.63 6.40
CA VAL A 4 -5.40 -1.92 5.68
C VAL A 4 -5.33 -0.86 4.58
N PRO A 5 -4.41 0.11 4.69
CA PRO A 5 -4.33 1.23 3.77
C PRO A 5 -4.06 0.72 2.35
N GLN A 6 -5.00 0.96 1.45
CA GLN A 6 -4.91 0.70 0.03
C GLN A 6 -3.91 1.70 -0.58
N PHE A 7 -2.63 1.34 -0.64
CA PHE A 7 -1.49 2.12 -1.19
C PHE A 7 -1.88 3.20 -2.22
N GLY A 8 -2.24 4.38 -1.73
CA GLY A 8 -2.78 5.48 -2.50
C GLY A 8 -2.31 6.82 -1.93
N PHE A 9 -2.44 7.89 -2.72
CA PHE A 9 -1.96 9.23 -2.33
C PHE A 9 -2.54 9.70 -0.98
N PHE A 10 -3.81 9.39 -0.72
CA PHE A 10 -4.49 9.75 0.52
C PHE A 10 -3.94 9.00 1.75
N GLU A 11 -3.51 7.74 1.59
CA GLU A 11 -2.88 6.95 2.66
C GLU A 11 -1.56 7.59 3.10
N LEU A 12 -0.73 7.93 2.11
CA LEU A 12 0.55 8.62 2.34
C LEU A 12 0.31 9.97 3.02
N MET A 13 -0.77 10.66 2.66
CA MET A 13 -1.14 11.92 3.30
C MET A 13 -1.51 11.72 4.77
N LEU A 14 -2.27 10.67 5.11
CA LEU A 14 -2.64 10.35 6.48
C LEU A 14 -1.40 10.05 7.34
N ILE A 15 -0.50 9.20 6.85
CA ILE A 15 0.77 8.88 7.52
C ILE A 15 1.61 10.14 7.69
N ALA A 16 1.68 11.01 6.66
CA ALA A 16 2.40 12.27 6.75
C ALA A 16 1.81 13.17 7.85
N VAL A 17 0.49 13.29 7.96
CA VAL A 17 -0.16 14.08 9.02
C VAL A 17 0.17 13.52 10.41
N VAL A 18 0.04 12.21 10.61
CA VAL A 18 0.38 11.57 11.89
C VAL A 18 1.86 11.79 12.24
N ALA A 19 2.76 11.63 11.28
CA ALA A 19 4.18 11.87 11.48
C ALA A 19 4.48 13.33 11.83
N LEU A 20 3.78 14.31 11.24
CA LEU A 20 3.92 15.73 11.59
C LEU A 20 3.47 16.03 13.02
N ILE A 21 2.44 15.35 13.53
CA ILE A 21 1.96 15.53 14.91
C ILE A 21 2.95 14.94 15.92
N VAL A 22 3.44 13.73 15.67
CA VAL A 22 4.33 13.00 16.60
C VAL A 22 5.73 13.60 16.64
N VAL A 23 6.31 13.88 15.48
CA VAL A 23 7.70 14.35 15.35
C VAL A 23 7.75 15.87 15.35
N GLY A 24 6.70 16.54 14.90
CA GLY A 24 6.67 17.98 14.70
C GLY A 24 6.97 18.37 13.24
N PRO A 25 6.27 19.39 12.69
CA PRO A 25 6.39 19.78 11.28
C PRO A 25 7.76 20.37 10.90
N LYS A 26 8.52 20.85 11.88
CA LYS A 26 9.86 21.40 11.68
C LYS A 26 10.97 20.35 11.75
N ASP A 27 10.73 19.25 12.44
CA ASP A 27 11.74 18.22 12.69
C ASP A 27 11.71 17.12 11.63
N LEU A 28 10.53 16.78 11.09
CA LEU A 28 10.38 15.85 9.98
C LEU A 28 11.29 16.17 8.77
N PRO A 29 11.34 17.43 8.24
CA PRO A 29 12.26 17.76 7.14
C PRO A 29 13.74 17.69 7.54
N LYS A 30 14.08 17.94 8.81
CA LYS A 30 15.45 17.85 9.32
C LYS A 30 15.92 16.40 9.43
N LEU A 31 15.03 15.50 9.85
CA LEU A 31 15.26 14.05 9.89
C LEU A 31 15.37 13.47 8.48
N MET A 32 14.44 13.81 7.58
CA MET A 32 14.51 13.36 6.17
C MET A 32 15.81 13.80 5.50
N ARG A 33 16.27 15.02 5.75
CA ARG A 33 17.58 15.50 5.25
C ARG A 33 18.74 14.69 5.83
N SER A 34 18.68 14.33 7.11
CA SER A 34 19.74 13.58 7.79
C SER A 34 19.79 12.13 7.32
N ALA A 35 18.64 11.46 7.27
CA ALA A 35 18.47 10.13 6.70
C ALA A 35 18.86 10.12 5.21
N GLY A 36 18.41 11.11 4.44
CA GLY A 36 18.74 11.27 3.03
C GLY A 36 20.24 11.40 2.78
N ARG A 37 20.97 12.16 3.61
CA ARG A 37 22.45 12.22 3.53
C ARG A 37 23.10 10.88 3.84
N MET A 38 22.59 10.14 4.81
CA MET A 38 23.11 8.81 5.16
C MET A 38 22.88 7.81 4.03
N VAL A 39 21.68 7.79 3.45
CA VAL A 39 21.33 6.97 2.29
C VAL A 39 22.13 7.38 1.06
N ALA A 40 22.33 8.68 0.82
CA ALA A 40 23.14 9.16 -0.30
C ALA A 40 24.60 8.69 -0.21
N LYS A 41 25.20 8.76 0.99
CA LYS A 41 26.54 8.23 1.24
C LYS A 41 26.59 6.71 1.04
N ALA A 42 25.61 5.99 1.58
CA ALA A 42 25.52 4.54 1.39
C ALA A 42 25.37 4.17 -0.11
N ARG A 43 24.60 4.93 -0.87
CA ARG A 43 24.41 4.73 -2.31
C ARG A 43 25.68 5.03 -3.11
N GLN A 44 26.43 6.06 -2.72
CA GLN A 44 27.74 6.35 -3.31
C GLN A 44 28.73 5.20 -3.05
N MET A 45 28.86 4.78 -1.80
CA MET A 45 29.70 3.64 -1.42
C MET A 45 29.29 2.36 -2.16
N ALA A 46 27.99 2.08 -2.24
CA ALA A 46 27.47 0.94 -3.00
C ALA A 46 27.83 1.01 -4.50
N GLY A 47 27.90 2.22 -5.09
CA GLY A 47 28.38 2.41 -6.46
C GLY A 47 29.84 2.05 -6.64
N GLU A 48 30.70 2.44 -5.69
CA GLU A 48 32.12 2.08 -5.65
C GLU A 48 32.31 0.57 -5.46
N PHE A 49 31.54 -0.06 -4.56
CA PHE A 49 31.55 -1.51 -4.38
C PHE A 49 31.07 -2.24 -5.62
N THR A 50 30.01 -1.77 -6.27
CA THR A 50 29.50 -2.38 -7.50
C THR A 50 30.55 -2.32 -8.59
N ALA A 51 31.23 -1.19 -8.76
CA ALA A 51 32.31 -1.04 -9.73
C ALA A 51 33.51 -1.96 -9.45
N ALA A 52 33.91 -2.10 -8.18
CA ALA A 52 34.96 -3.02 -7.78
C ALA A 52 34.56 -4.49 -7.97
N PHE A 53 33.31 -4.83 -7.62
CA PHE A 53 32.74 -6.17 -7.81
C PHE A 53 32.70 -6.52 -9.30
N ASP A 54 32.33 -5.57 -10.16
CA ASP A 54 32.31 -5.73 -11.61
C ASP A 54 33.70 -5.97 -12.23
N GLN A 55 34.77 -5.48 -11.59
CA GLN A 55 36.15 -5.73 -12.00
C GLN A 55 36.60 -7.13 -11.54
N MET A 56 36.41 -7.46 -10.26
CA MET A 56 36.68 -8.80 -9.71
C MET A 56 35.84 -9.89 -10.42
N ALA A 57 34.64 -9.54 -10.88
CA ALA A 57 33.73 -10.45 -11.59
C ALA A 57 34.27 -10.92 -12.92
N ARG A 58 35.03 -10.06 -13.59
CA ARG A 58 35.73 -10.39 -14.82
C ARG A 58 37.00 -11.19 -14.57
N GLU A 59 37.54 -11.19 -13.34
CA GLU A 59 38.82 -11.80 -12.97
C GLU A 59 38.71 -13.18 -12.29
N ALA A 60 37.51 -13.74 -12.15
CA ALA A 60 37.20 -15.14 -11.79
C ALA A 60 37.06 -15.54 -10.28
N GLU A 61 36.91 -14.59 -9.36
CA GLU A 61 36.70 -14.87 -7.91
C GLU A 61 35.22 -14.81 -7.43
N MET A 62 34.26 -14.93 -8.36
CA MET A 62 32.84 -14.64 -8.09
C MET A 62 32.10 -15.62 -7.18
N GLU A 63 32.55 -16.86 -7.09
CA GLU A 63 31.81 -17.91 -6.37
C GLU A 63 32.02 -17.81 -4.86
N GLU A 64 33.21 -17.40 -4.42
CA GLU A 64 33.57 -17.24 -3.01
C GLU A 64 32.91 -15.99 -2.39
N LEU A 65 32.93 -14.87 -3.11
CA LEU A 65 32.23 -13.64 -2.73
C LEU A 65 30.70 -13.82 -2.67
N ARG A 66 30.12 -14.61 -3.58
CA ARG A 66 28.68 -14.92 -3.53
C ARG A 66 28.31 -15.73 -2.30
N LYS A 67 29.14 -16.72 -1.93
CA LYS A 67 28.92 -17.55 -0.76
C LYS A 67 29.03 -16.76 0.54
N GLU A 68 30.01 -15.87 0.63
CA GLU A 68 30.18 -14.97 1.77
C GLU A 68 29.00 -13.98 1.88
N ILE A 69 28.55 -13.38 0.78
CA ILE A 69 27.34 -12.54 0.77
C ILE A 69 26.10 -13.33 1.19
N ASP A 70 25.93 -14.57 0.74
CA ASP A 70 24.81 -15.43 1.12
C ASP A 70 24.85 -15.82 2.60
N ASP A 71 26.03 -16.05 3.17
CA ASP A 71 26.20 -16.33 4.60
C ASP A 71 25.99 -15.06 5.45
N LEU A 72 26.42 -13.88 4.99
CA LEU A 72 26.06 -12.60 5.62
C LEU A 72 24.55 -12.33 5.54
N LYS A 73 23.91 -12.64 4.41
CA LYS A 73 22.46 -12.55 4.23
C LYS A 73 21.69 -13.54 5.09
N LYS A 74 22.27 -14.69 5.45
CA LYS A 74 21.67 -15.63 6.41
C LYS A 74 21.74 -15.10 7.84
N ASN A 75 22.80 -14.38 8.20
CA ASN A 75 22.98 -13.75 9.52
C ASN A 75 22.18 -12.45 9.67
N ASN A 76 20.94 -12.45 9.17
CA ASN A 76 20.22 -11.29 8.63
C ASN A 76 19.72 -10.28 9.70
N PRO A 77 20.42 -9.16 9.96
CA PRO A 77 19.91 -8.12 10.84
C PRO A 77 18.62 -7.49 10.31
N VAL A 78 18.37 -7.58 9.00
CA VAL A 78 17.12 -7.13 8.36
C VAL A 78 15.97 -8.08 8.67
N ALA A 79 16.22 -9.38 8.84
CA ALA A 79 15.19 -10.31 9.28
C ALA A 79 14.78 -10.04 10.73
N ASP A 80 15.73 -9.67 11.59
CA ASP A 80 15.43 -9.30 12.97
C ASP A 80 14.67 -7.97 13.05
N ALA A 81 15.05 -6.98 12.23
CA ALA A 81 14.29 -5.74 12.09
C ALA A 81 12.88 -5.99 11.56
N LYS A 82 12.71 -6.89 10.58
CA LYS A 82 11.39 -7.32 10.08
C LYS A 82 10.56 -8.01 11.16
N ARG A 83 11.14 -8.94 11.92
CA ARG A 83 10.46 -9.63 13.02
C ARG A 83 9.96 -8.65 14.09
N ALA A 84 10.79 -7.68 14.49
CA ALA A 84 10.39 -6.64 15.45
C ALA A 84 9.26 -5.76 14.92
N PHE A 85 9.28 -5.47 13.61
CA PHE A 85 8.21 -4.73 12.94
C PHE A 85 6.91 -5.54 12.87
N ASP A 86 7.00 -6.83 12.50
CA ASP A 86 5.87 -7.75 12.40
C ASP A 86 5.23 -7.98 13.78
N GLU A 87 6.02 -8.11 14.85
CA GLU A 87 5.53 -8.25 16.23
C GLU A 87 4.79 -7.00 16.71
N THR A 88 5.26 -5.81 16.34
CA THR A 88 4.59 -4.53 16.66
C THR A 88 3.29 -4.35 15.87
N THR A 89 3.23 -4.87 14.66
CA THR A 89 2.09 -4.69 13.74
C THR A 89 1.01 -5.77 13.91
N ALA A 90 1.39 -6.99 14.32
CA ALA A 90 0.47 -8.11 14.54
C ALA A 90 -0.75 -7.83 15.45
N PRO A 91 -0.66 -7.10 16.58
CA PRO A 91 -1.84 -6.78 17.38
C PRO A 91 -2.76 -5.77 16.67
N ILE A 92 -2.17 -4.80 15.98
CA ILE A 92 -2.90 -3.79 15.18
C ILE A 92 -3.67 -4.49 14.05
N ASP A 93 -3.03 -5.41 13.34
CA ASP A 93 -3.66 -6.18 12.26
C ASP A 93 -4.84 -7.03 12.75
N LYS A 94 -4.76 -7.58 13.97
CA LYS A 94 -5.83 -8.40 14.57
C LYS A 94 -7.04 -7.56 14.95
N GLU A 95 -6.86 -6.46 15.69
CA GLU A 95 -7.95 -5.55 16.06
C GLU A 95 -8.65 -5.00 14.81
N LEU A 96 -7.87 -4.59 13.83
CA LEU A 96 -8.37 -4.03 12.59
C LEU A 96 -9.20 -5.02 11.77
N ARG A 97 -8.81 -6.30 11.80
CA ARG A 97 -9.52 -7.38 11.09
C ARG A 97 -10.80 -7.81 11.80
N GLU A 98 -10.84 -7.76 13.12
CA GLU A 98 -12.07 -7.98 13.90
C GLU A 98 -13.06 -6.83 13.66
N GLU A 99 -12.61 -5.59 13.76
CA GLU A 99 -13.43 -4.43 13.49
C GLU A 99 -13.90 -4.42 12.01
N ALA A 100 -13.07 -4.89 11.07
CA ALA A 100 -13.45 -5.02 9.66
C ALA A 100 -14.62 -5.97 9.43
N ARG A 101 -14.66 -7.06 10.20
CA ARG A 101 -15.72 -8.06 10.12
C ARG A 101 -17.03 -7.50 10.65
N GLU A 102 -17.02 -6.82 11.78
CA GLU A 102 -18.22 -6.19 12.35
C GLU A 102 -18.84 -5.16 11.40
N LEU A 103 -18.01 -4.35 10.74
CA LEU A 103 -18.48 -3.36 9.78
C LEU A 103 -18.98 -3.98 8.48
N ASN A 104 -18.34 -5.05 7.98
CA ASN A 104 -18.85 -5.76 6.81
C ASN A 104 -20.16 -6.51 7.12
N GLU A 105 -20.31 -7.05 8.32
CA GLU A 105 -21.54 -7.69 8.78
C GLU A 105 -22.68 -6.66 8.95
N ALA A 106 -22.40 -5.51 9.55
CA ALA A 106 -23.36 -4.42 9.67
C ALA A 106 -23.77 -3.84 8.29
N VAL A 107 -22.81 -3.70 7.37
CA VAL A 107 -23.08 -3.26 5.99
C VAL A 107 -23.91 -4.29 5.24
N ASN A 108 -23.56 -5.58 5.30
CA ASN A 108 -24.32 -6.62 4.61
C ASN A 108 -25.74 -6.80 5.19
N LYS A 109 -25.90 -6.62 6.51
CA LYS A 109 -27.20 -6.63 7.19
C LYS A 109 -28.04 -5.39 6.88
N SER A 110 -27.42 -4.23 6.68
CA SER A 110 -28.11 -3.00 6.26
C SER A 110 -28.45 -2.98 4.76
N VAL A 111 -27.67 -3.65 3.92
CA VAL A 111 -27.92 -3.79 2.47
C VAL A 111 -28.97 -4.87 2.19
N GLY A 112 -29.05 -5.91 3.03
CA GLY A 112 -30.03 -6.99 2.90
C GLY A 112 -31.50 -6.62 3.16
N ASP A 113 -31.79 -5.49 3.82
CA ASP A 113 -33.15 -5.07 4.18
C ASP A 113 -33.77 -4.06 3.18
N THR A 114 -33.05 -3.68 2.12
CA THR A 114 -33.52 -2.70 1.11
C THR A 114 -33.73 -3.32 -0.27
N GLN A 115 -34.06 -4.62 -0.36
CA GLN A 115 -34.33 -5.26 -1.65
C GLN A 115 -35.51 -6.25 -1.64
N THR A 116 -36.67 -5.83 -1.11
CA THR A 116 -37.98 -6.40 -1.51
C THR A 116 -39.10 -5.37 -1.38
N ASP A 117 -39.00 -4.21 -2.02
CA ASP A 117 -40.20 -3.52 -2.51
C ASP A 117 -39.83 -2.52 -3.61
N LYS A 118 -40.67 -2.39 -4.63
CA LYS A 118 -40.55 -1.50 -5.81
C LYS A 118 -39.62 -1.94 -6.94
N THR A 119 -40.07 -2.94 -7.70
CA THR A 119 -39.91 -2.91 -9.16
C THR A 119 -41.21 -3.41 -9.81
N LYS A 120 -42.15 -2.48 -10.02
CA LYS A 120 -43.19 -2.52 -11.07
C LYS A 120 -43.88 -1.16 -11.16
N SER A 121 -44.08 -0.68 -12.39
CA SER A 121 -44.49 0.68 -12.80
C SER A 121 -43.31 1.66 -12.80
N ASP A 122 -42.91 2.32 -13.89
CA ASP A 122 -43.54 2.59 -15.18
C ASP A 122 -42.40 2.84 -16.19
N THR A 123 -42.42 2.21 -17.36
CA THR A 123 -41.90 2.76 -18.63
C THR A 123 -42.21 1.77 -19.75
N SER A 124 -43.34 1.97 -20.45
CA SER A 124 -43.49 1.76 -21.89
C SER A 124 -44.98 1.78 -22.27
N ASP A 125 -45.55 2.94 -22.58
CA ASP A 125 -46.38 3.10 -23.79
C ASP A 125 -46.86 4.55 -23.94
N GLN A 126 -46.11 5.32 -24.72
CA GLN A 126 -46.68 6.42 -25.49
C GLN A 126 -45.81 6.69 -26.72
N SER A 127 -45.90 5.78 -27.68
CA SER A 127 -45.53 6.03 -29.07
C SER A 127 -46.82 6.01 -29.90
N ALA A 128 -47.53 7.14 -29.92
CA ALA A 128 -48.61 7.40 -30.86
C ALA A 128 -48.86 8.91 -31.00
N ALA A 129 -48.43 9.49 -32.13
CA ALA A 129 -49.15 10.53 -32.90
C ALA A 129 -48.20 11.28 -33.86
N ALA A 130 -48.27 10.99 -35.16
CA ALA A 130 -48.33 12.00 -36.24
C ALA A 130 -48.31 11.33 -37.64
N SER A 131 -49.50 11.03 -38.19
CA SER A 131 -49.90 11.42 -39.56
C SER A 131 -51.30 10.85 -39.86
N GLU A 132 -52.27 11.75 -39.94
CA GLU A 132 -53.66 11.48 -40.31
C GLU A 132 -53.83 11.04 -41.78
N PRO A 133 -54.91 10.31 -42.09
CA PRO A 133 -55.33 9.96 -43.44
C PRO A 133 -56.28 11.02 -44.03
N ALA A 134 -56.27 11.23 -45.36
CA ALA A 134 -57.50 11.39 -46.15
C ALA A 134 -57.24 11.57 -47.65
N LYS A 135 -58.10 10.91 -48.42
CA LYS A 135 -58.28 10.94 -49.88
C LYS A 135 -58.62 12.33 -50.43
N SER A 136 -58.21 12.58 -51.67
CA SER A 136 -59.07 12.98 -52.81
C SER A 136 -58.33 12.69 -54.11
#